data_AF-A0A366HSW2-F1
#
_entry.id   AF-A0A366HSW2-F1
#
_cell.length_a   1.000
_cell.length_b   1.000
_cell.length_c   1.000
_cell.angle_alpha   90.00
_cell.angle_beta   90.00
_cell.angle_gamma   90.00
#
_symmetry.space_group_name_H-M   'P 1'
#
loop_
_entity.id
_entity.type
_entity.pdbx_description
1 polymer ?
#
loop_
_entity_poly.entity_id
_entity_poly.type
_entity_poly.pdbx_seq_one_letter_code
_entity_poly.pdbx_strand_id
1 'polypeptide(L)'
;MSVELIPRWQRRLFAWFINRQVRRASARTHCPVCRAAAPTIQLHPDLLWEAVVECPQCGHVASLPSFLSPLPKSEEEQFAELEEVVPQPPGTQIRAEDTGSGRRWQIPAKGGWNVLIGFSLVWLAFLVFMCFGFVSQSEPGNAIFFGCAFGAAGLGMLYFGLMASRAYHVIEVTPSELVHTRHFLGHAKRKSLVRDSIQTVKLVVFYEQNYKPIHGIEIVAGRRKIRFGSLLTPKEKAWLCQDLRRVLGLKQPLADTLAVPSRDADETGGGKLVMEHGPGHAVVQAQSRALSNTLLGVGTAFVCISSIMLWGGGSMWMPWEEGALVFFLLFNGFILFWCTGVSTFLLIGLATLTFGWRLRRTTKMLHADRTSLTLISTCDRRVIKHVWNVADVARMAVEAGAKVNGVPVYHGVIVLRERAVTFGAGSDHPMLRQAIRLLAETMGRQEAVRQ
;
A
#
# COMPACT_ATOMS: atom_id res chain seq x y z
N MET A 1 18.65 4.17 5.70
CA MET A 1 19.52 4.46 6.88
C MET A 1 20.26 3.18 7.26
N SER A 2 21.48 3.24 7.81
CA SER A 2 22.12 2.05 8.42
C SER A 2 21.37 1.68 9.70
N VAL A 3 21.16 0.39 9.94
CA VAL A 3 20.38 -0.09 11.10
C VAL A 3 20.99 0.40 12.42
N GLU A 4 22.32 0.47 12.50
CA GLU A 4 23.05 0.86 13.71
C GLU A 4 22.82 2.31 14.16
N LEU A 5 22.36 3.19 13.25
CA LEU A 5 21.97 4.57 13.59
C LEU A 5 20.63 4.65 14.36
N ILE A 6 19.90 3.54 14.42
CA ILE A 6 18.61 3.43 15.09
C ILE A 6 18.82 3.00 16.55
N PRO A 7 18.12 3.62 17.52
CA PRO A 7 18.18 3.19 18.91
C PRO A 7 17.83 1.72 19.05
N ARG A 8 18.54 0.99 19.92
CA ARG A 8 18.35 -0.46 20.15
C ARG A 8 16.88 -0.84 20.40
N TRP A 9 16.14 -0.03 21.17
CA TRP A 9 14.74 -0.31 21.48
C TRP A 9 13.83 -0.20 20.24
N GLN A 10 14.05 0.81 19.37
CA GLN A 10 13.32 0.94 18.10
C GLN A 10 13.63 -0.21 17.16
N ARG A 11 14.90 -0.66 17.13
CA ARG A 11 15.30 -1.82 16.33
C ARG A 11 14.57 -3.09 16.74
N ARG A 12 14.45 -3.37 18.04
CA ARG A 12 13.68 -4.51 18.55
C ARG A 12 12.20 -4.42 18.16
N LEU A 13 11.62 -3.23 18.28
CA LEU A 13 10.23 -2.98 17.89
C LEU A 13 10.03 -3.24 16.39
N PHE A 14 10.88 -2.67 15.54
CA PHE A 14 10.84 -2.91 14.09
C PHE A 14 11.06 -4.38 13.75
N ALA A 15 12.02 -5.05 14.38
CA ALA A 15 12.25 -6.48 14.18
C ALA A 15 11.00 -7.29 14.52
N TRP A 16 10.32 -6.99 15.62
CA TRP A 16 9.07 -7.66 15.99
C TRP A 16 7.97 -7.44 14.94
N PHE A 17 7.78 -6.19 14.48
CA PHE A 17 6.79 -5.88 13.44
C PHE A 17 7.13 -6.55 12.11
N ILE A 18 8.37 -6.43 11.63
CA ILE A 18 8.79 -7.02 10.37
C ILE A 18 8.73 -8.54 10.46
N ASN A 19 9.19 -9.18 11.55
CA ASN A 19 9.04 -10.63 11.73
C ASN A 19 7.58 -11.08 11.75
N ARG A 20 6.65 -10.26 12.26
CA ARG A 20 5.21 -10.57 12.17
C ARG A 20 4.70 -10.49 10.73
N GLN A 21 5.16 -9.52 9.94
CA GLN A 21 4.79 -9.39 8.53
C GLN A 21 5.43 -10.50 7.68
N VAL A 22 6.72 -10.76 7.89
CA VAL A 22 7.48 -11.85 7.25
C VAL A 22 6.82 -13.18 7.56
N ARG A 23 6.42 -13.49 8.81
CA ARG A 23 5.69 -14.73 9.11
C ARG A 23 4.34 -14.86 8.39
N ARG A 24 3.66 -13.74 8.14
CA ARG A 24 2.42 -13.73 7.34
C ARG A 24 2.71 -13.91 5.85
N ALA A 25 3.83 -13.38 5.38
CA ALA A 25 4.28 -13.48 4.00
C ALA A 25 5.00 -14.80 3.69
N SER A 26 5.62 -15.45 4.68
CA SER A 26 6.55 -16.57 4.48
C SER A 26 5.86 -17.81 3.93
N ALA A 27 4.55 -17.97 4.21
CA ALA A 27 3.71 -18.96 3.54
C ALA A 27 3.61 -18.77 2.01
N ARG A 28 4.14 -17.67 1.48
CA ARG A 28 4.03 -17.24 0.08
C ARG A 28 5.34 -16.75 -0.52
N THR A 29 6.41 -16.65 0.25
CA THR A 29 7.71 -16.20 -0.28
C THR A 29 8.38 -17.34 -1.02
N HIS A 30 8.81 -17.10 -2.24
CA HIS A 30 9.53 -18.07 -3.06
C HIS A 30 10.86 -17.45 -3.50
N CYS A 31 11.86 -18.29 -3.74
CA CYS A 31 13.10 -17.85 -4.34
C CYS A 31 12.84 -17.22 -5.71
N PRO A 32 13.37 -16.02 -6.00
CA PRO A 32 13.15 -15.36 -7.30
C PRO A 32 13.76 -16.11 -8.49
N VAL A 33 14.72 -17.02 -8.24
CA VAL A 33 15.41 -17.79 -9.28
C VAL A 33 14.78 -19.16 -9.47
N CYS A 34 14.81 -20.04 -8.46
CA CYS A 34 14.34 -21.42 -8.59
C CYS A 34 12.87 -21.62 -8.19
N ARG A 35 12.18 -20.58 -7.72
CA ARG A 35 10.79 -20.61 -7.22
C ARG A 35 10.52 -21.59 -6.06
N ALA A 36 11.56 -22.15 -5.42
CA ALA A 36 11.38 -22.93 -4.21
C ALA A 36 10.81 -22.07 -3.07
N ALA A 37 10.02 -22.67 -2.17
CA ALA A 37 9.54 -21.99 -0.97
C ALA A 37 10.74 -21.45 -0.17
N ALA A 38 10.67 -20.18 0.22
CA ALA A 38 11.73 -19.56 1.00
C ALA A 38 11.75 -20.16 2.42
N PRO A 39 12.94 -20.27 3.05
CA PRO A 39 13.02 -20.73 4.44
C PRO A 39 12.25 -19.77 5.37
N THR A 40 11.89 -20.25 6.55
CA THR A 40 11.32 -19.38 7.60
C THR A 40 12.38 -18.36 8.02
N ILE A 41 12.21 -17.11 7.59
CA ILE A 41 13.15 -16.03 7.88
C ILE A 41 12.86 -15.48 9.28
N GLN A 42 13.85 -15.56 10.17
CA GLN A 42 13.86 -14.84 11.44
C GLN A 42 14.84 -13.68 11.34
N LEU A 43 14.33 -12.45 11.38
CA LEU A 43 15.15 -11.26 11.29
C LEU A 43 15.73 -10.88 12.64
N HIS A 44 17.05 -10.74 12.68
CA HIS A 44 17.74 -10.18 13.82
C HIS A 44 17.54 -8.65 13.87
N PRO A 45 17.36 -8.04 15.06
CA PRO A 45 17.24 -6.59 15.20
C PRO A 45 18.42 -5.77 14.68
N ASP A 46 19.59 -6.39 14.50
CA ASP A 46 20.79 -5.72 14.00
C ASP A 46 20.87 -5.66 12.47
N LEU A 47 20.08 -6.48 11.76
CA LEU A 47 20.09 -6.51 10.29
C LEU A 47 18.81 -5.89 9.69
N LEU A 48 17.63 -6.09 10.27
CA LEU A 48 16.34 -5.57 9.75
C LEU A 48 16.21 -5.67 8.21
N TRP A 49 16.25 -4.54 7.49
CA TRP A 49 16.17 -4.45 6.02
C TRP A 49 17.50 -4.72 5.30
N GLU A 50 18.59 -4.82 6.02
CA GLU A 50 19.91 -5.24 5.55
C GLU A 50 20.07 -6.76 5.65
N ALA A 51 19.04 -7.50 6.06
CA ALA A 51 19.07 -8.95 6.09
C ALA A 51 19.14 -9.52 4.67
N VAL A 52 19.96 -10.55 4.53
CA VAL A 52 20.11 -11.36 3.33
C VAL A 52 19.48 -12.72 3.58
N VAL A 53 18.87 -13.28 2.54
CA VAL A 53 18.29 -14.62 2.57
C VAL A 53 18.96 -15.44 1.49
N GLU A 54 19.48 -16.60 1.88
CA GLU A 54 20.02 -17.59 0.96
C GLU A 54 18.96 -18.67 0.69
N CYS A 55 18.73 -18.98 -0.58
CA CYS A 55 17.82 -20.04 -0.96
C CYS A 55 18.49 -21.40 -0.71
N PRO A 56 17.90 -22.29 0.13
CA PRO A 56 18.51 -23.58 0.44
C PRO A 56 18.55 -24.56 -0.75
N GLN A 57 17.78 -24.30 -1.82
CA GLN A 57 17.68 -25.17 -2.98
C GLN A 57 18.67 -24.82 -4.09
N CYS A 58 18.95 -23.54 -4.32
CA CYS A 58 19.81 -23.10 -5.42
C CYS A 58 21.00 -22.23 -4.98
N GLY A 59 21.15 -21.95 -3.69
CA GLY A 59 22.19 -21.07 -3.15
C GLY A 59 22.03 -19.60 -3.55
N HIS A 60 20.91 -19.20 -4.19
CA HIS A 60 20.72 -17.81 -4.59
C HIS A 60 20.57 -16.92 -3.36
N VAL A 61 21.43 -15.91 -3.28
CA VAL A 61 21.51 -14.93 -2.20
C VAL A 61 20.83 -13.63 -2.67
N ALA A 62 19.80 -13.19 -1.96
CA ALA A 62 19.13 -11.92 -2.26
C ALA A 62 18.74 -11.15 -0.99
N SER A 63 18.42 -9.87 -1.16
CA SER A 63 17.96 -9.05 -0.04
C SER A 63 16.57 -9.51 0.43
N LEU A 64 16.26 -9.27 1.71
CA LEU A 64 14.94 -9.56 2.25
C LEU A 64 13.80 -8.94 1.39
N PRO A 65 13.85 -7.65 0.99
CA PRO A 65 12.87 -7.08 0.07
C PRO A 65 12.68 -7.89 -1.21
N SER A 66 13.75 -8.43 -1.82
CA SER A 66 13.66 -9.24 -3.04
C SER A 66 12.85 -10.53 -2.82
N PHE A 67 12.97 -11.15 -1.65
CA PHE A 67 12.18 -12.33 -1.27
C PHE A 67 10.74 -12.00 -0.86
N LEU A 68 10.53 -10.78 -0.33
CA LEU A 68 9.21 -10.27 0.05
C LEU A 68 8.47 -9.60 -1.11
N SER A 69 9.15 -9.35 -2.23
CA SER A 69 8.53 -8.86 -3.45
C SER A 69 7.33 -9.75 -3.76
N PRO A 70 6.17 -9.15 -4.07
CA PRO A 70 4.95 -9.91 -4.26
C PRO A 70 5.20 -11.03 -5.27
N LEU A 71 4.56 -12.17 -4.96
CA LEU A 71 4.48 -13.39 -5.77
C LEU A 71 4.35 -13.10 -7.29
N PRO A 72 4.59 -14.10 -8.17
CA PRO A 72 4.10 -14.04 -9.54
C PRO A 72 2.69 -13.43 -9.55
N LYS A 73 2.52 -12.45 -10.43
CA LYS A 73 1.32 -11.62 -10.58
C LYS A 73 0.08 -12.45 -10.28
N SER A 74 -0.77 -11.97 -9.39
CA SER A 74 -2.05 -12.65 -9.10
C SER A 74 -2.79 -12.90 -10.42
N GLU A 75 -3.68 -13.90 -10.48
CA GLU A 75 -4.49 -14.13 -11.70
C GLU A 75 -5.14 -12.83 -12.20
N GLU A 76 -5.61 -11.96 -11.28
CA GLU A 76 -6.13 -10.62 -11.63
C GLU A 76 -5.11 -9.71 -12.32
N GLU A 77 -3.87 -9.68 -11.84
CA GLU A 77 -2.79 -8.87 -12.43
C GLU A 77 -2.33 -9.46 -13.76
N GLN A 78 -2.28 -10.79 -13.88
CA GLN A 78 -2.03 -11.46 -15.16
C GLN A 78 -3.14 -11.09 -16.16
N PHE A 79 -4.41 -11.15 -15.76
CA PHE A 79 -5.53 -10.76 -16.61
C PHE A 79 -5.58 -9.27 -16.95
N ALA A 80 -5.07 -8.41 -16.05
CA ALA A 80 -4.95 -6.98 -16.34
C ALA A 80 -3.97 -6.70 -17.49
N GLU A 81 -2.98 -7.57 -17.66
CA GLU A 81 -1.94 -7.50 -18.69
C GLU A 81 -2.22 -8.39 -19.91
N LEU A 82 -3.00 -9.46 -19.75
CA LEU A 82 -3.37 -10.37 -20.82
C LEU A 82 -4.30 -9.65 -21.82
N GLU A 83 -3.83 -9.59 -23.06
CA GLU A 83 -4.58 -9.09 -24.20
C GLU A 83 -5.46 -10.17 -24.85
N GLU A 84 -5.23 -11.45 -24.53
CA GLU A 84 -5.95 -12.59 -25.12
C GLU A 84 -7.43 -12.59 -24.76
N VAL A 85 -8.28 -12.95 -25.74
CA VAL A 85 -9.73 -13.04 -25.55
C VAL A 85 -10.06 -14.13 -24.51
N VAL A 86 -10.51 -13.71 -23.34
CA VAL A 86 -10.97 -14.56 -22.25
C VAL A 86 -12.43 -14.95 -22.52
N PRO A 87 -12.77 -16.25 -22.62
CA PRO A 87 -14.15 -16.67 -22.78
C PRO A 87 -14.98 -16.32 -21.54
N GLN A 88 -16.30 -16.20 -21.72
CA GLN A 88 -17.20 -15.96 -20.60
C GLN A 88 -17.04 -17.05 -19.53
N PRO A 89 -16.74 -16.71 -18.27
CA PRO A 89 -16.51 -17.72 -17.25
C PRO A 89 -17.80 -18.51 -16.98
N PRO A 90 -17.72 -19.85 -16.86
CA PRO A 90 -18.88 -20.69 -16.60
C PRO A 90 -19.51 -20.32 -15.25
N GLY A 91 -20.84 -20.24 -15.20
CA GLY A 91 -21.58 -19.91 -13.98
C GLY A 91 -21.56 -18.43 -13.57
N THR A 92 -21.06 -17.52 -14.44
CA THR A 92 -21.21 -16.09 -14.16
C THR A 92 -22.67 -15.70 -14.09
N GLN A 93 -22.99 -14.83 -13.13
CA GLN A 93 -24.33 -14.28 -12.99
C GLN A 93 -24.51 -13.00 -13.82
N ILE A 94 -23.45 -12.51 -14.49
CA ILE A 94 -23.50 -11.37 -15.38
C ILE A 94 -24.25 -11.78 -16.65
N ARG A 95 -25.39 -11.14 -16.91
CA ARG A 95 -26.16 -11.35 -18.14
C ARG A 95 -25.69 -10.36 -19.20
N ALA A 96 -25.23 -10.87 -20.32
CA ALA A 96 -24.89 -10.08 -21.50
C ALA A 96 -25.99 -10.28 -22.56
N GLU A 97 -26.55 -9.19 -23.05
CA GLU A 97 -27.63 -9.16 -24.03
C GLU A 97 -27.23 -8.22 -25.17
N ASP A 98 -27.38 -8.66 -26.42
CA ASP A 98 -27.16 -7.80 -27.58
C ASP A 98 -28.46 -7.03 -27.87
N THR A 99 -28.39 -5.69 -27.90
CA THR A 99 -29.57 -4.80 -28.03
C THR A 99 -29.86 -4.40 -29.48
N GLY A 100 -29.31 -5.14 -30.45
CA GLY A 100 -29.37 -4.86 -31.89
C GLY A 100 -28.43 -3.75 -32.34
N SER A 101 -28.44 -2.60 -31.67
CA SER A 101 -27.55 -1.46 -31.94
C SER A 101 -26.31 -1.40 -31.03
N GLY A 102 -26.24 -2.32 -30.06
CA GLY A 102 -25.29 -2.24 -28.97
C GLY A 102 -25.27 -3.52 -28.13
N ARG A 103 -24.75 -3.39 -26.91
CA ARG A 103 -24.68 -4.50 -25.97
C ARG A 103 -24.91 -4.01 -24.55
N ARG A 104 -25.61 -4.84 -23.77
CA ARG A 104 -25.99 -4.56 -22.39
C ARG A 104 -25.45 -5.65 -21.47
N TRP A 105 -24.83 -5.25 -20.37
CA TRP A 105 -24.41 -6.12 -19.29
C TRP A 105 -25.16 -5.77 -18.02
N GLN A 106 -25.87 -6.75 -17.47
CA GLN A 106 -26.47 -6.66 -16.14
C GLN A 106 -25.59 -7.41 -15.15
N ILE A 107 -24.90 -6.66 -14.29
CA ILE A 107 -24.10 -7.18 -13.18
C ILE A 107 -25.01 -7.25 -11.95
N PRO A 108 -25.35 -8.44 -11.45
CA PRO A 108 -26.23 -8.56 -10.31
C PRO A 108 -25.57 -8.04 -9.04
N ALA A 109 -26.39 -7.72 -8.05
CA ALA A 109 -25.91 -7.42 -6.72
C ALA A 109 -25.25 -8.67 -6.13
N LYS A 110 -24.11 -8.52 -5.45
CA LYS A 110 -23.44 -9.64 -4.76
C LYS A 110 -24.38 -10.32 -3.75
N GLY A 111 -25.30 -9.54 -3.17
CA GLY A 111 -26.19 -9.98 -2.12
C GLY A 111 -25.44 -10.29 -0.82
N GLY A 112 -26.20 -10.82 0.15
CA GLY A 112 -25.66 -11.36 1.39
C GLY A 112 -25.27 -10.32 2.45
N TRP A 113 -24.81 -10.85 3.58
CA TRP A 113 -24.33 -10.07 4.71
C TRP A 113 -22.88 -9.63 4.48
N ASN A 114 -22.55 -8.40 4.84
CA ASN A 114 -21.16 -7.94 4.86
C ASN A 114 -20.78 -7.37 6.23
N VAL A 115 -19.49 -7.26 6.48
CA VAL A 115 -18.94 -6.82 7.76
C VAL A 115 -19.46 -5.43 8.15
N LEU A 116 -19.67 -4.54 7.18
CA LEU A 116 -20.16 -3.19 7.44
C LEU A 116 -21.61 -3.20 7.94
N ILE A 117 -22.49 -4.03 7.37
CA ILE A 117 -23.85 -4.26 7.87
C ILE A 117 -23.78 -4.81 9.30
N GLY A 118 -23.01 -5.86 9.54
CA GLY A 118 -22.90 -6.47 10.87
C GLY A 118 -22.38 -5.49 11.92
N PHE A 119 -21.29 -4.79 11.63
CA PHE A 119 -20.72 -3.78 12.50
C PHE A 119 -21.71 -2.64 12.77
N SER A 120 -22.39 -2.14 11.73
CA SER A 120 -23.34 -1.04 11.89
C SER A 120 -24.53 -1.40 12.78
N LEU A 121 -25.03 -2.64 12.72
CA LEU A 121 -26.13 -3.09 13.57
C LEU A 121 -25.70 -3.25 15.02
N VAL A 122 -24.52 -3.83 15.27
CA VAL A 122 -23.95 -3.91 16.62
C VAL A 122 -23.69 -2.51 17.18
N TRP A 123 -23.15 -1.61 16.36
CA TRP A 123 -22.88 -0.22 16.73
C TRP A 123 -24.15 0.55 17.08
N LEU A 124 -25.21 0.42 16.27
CA LEU A 124 -26.49 1.08 16.53
C LEU A 124 -27.17 0.51 17.78
N ALA A 125 -27.10 -0.81 18.00
CA ALA A 125 -27.60 -1.42 19.24
C ALA A 125 -26.86 -0.91 20.47
N PHE A 126 -25.53 -0.81 20.41
CA PHE A 126 -24.71 -0.22 21.46
C PHE A 126 -25.07 1.25 21.71
N LEU A 127 -25.27 2.03 20.66
CA LEU A 127 -25.65 3.43 20.78
C LEU A 127 -27.02 3.61 21.43
N VAL A 128 -28.01 2.80 21.07
CA VAL A 128 -29.33 2.80 21.71
C VAL A 128 -29.19 2.50 23.22
N PHE A 129 -28.37 1.51 23.58
CA PHE A 129 -28.08 1.18 24.97
C PHE A 129 -27.43 2.36 25.72
N MET A 130 -26.44 3.02 25.12
CA MET A 130 -25.77 4.19 25.72
C MET A 130 -26.71 5.39 25.87
N CYS A 131 -27.51 5.68 24.85
CA CYS A 131 -28.51 6.76 24.90
C CYS A 131 -29.52 6.52 26.03
N PHE A 132 -29.95 5.27 26.24
CA PHE A 132 -30.82 4.93 27.36
C PHE A 132 -30.16 5.23 28.72
N GLY A 133 -28.87 4.90 28.87
CA GLY A 133 -28.08 5.25 30.05
C GLY A 133 -28.00 6.76 30.32
N PHE A 134 -27.64 7.56 29.32
CA PHE A 134 -27.56 9.02 29.47
C PHE A 134 -28.90 9.69 29.76
N VAL A 135 -29.99 9.21 29.14
CA VAL A 135 -31.35 9.72 29.42
C VAL A 135 -31.73 9.44 30.87
N SER A 136 -31.32 8.29 31.42
CA SER A 136 -31.59 7.95 32.82
C SER A 136 -30.81 8.80 33.83
N GLN A 137 -29.69 9.42 33.44
CA GLN A 137 -28.85 10.29 34.28
C GLN A 137 -29.16 11.79 34.14
N SER A 138 -30.26 12.18 33.48
CA SER A 138 -30.67 13.58 33.35
C SER A 138 -29.67 14.53 32.66
N GLU A 139 -28.77 13.99 31.81
CA GLU A 139 -27.95 14.78 30.88
C GLU A 139 -28.46 14.68 29.42
N PRO A 140 -29.66 15.18 29.10
CA PRO A 140 -30.26 14.99 27.78
C PRO A 140 -29.46 15.67 26.66
N GLY A 141 -28.79 16.78 26.94
CA GLY A 141 -28.02 17.53 25.93
C GLY A 141 -26.88 16.71 25.33
N ASN A 142 -26.07 16.07 26.19
CA ASN A 142 -24.97 15.21 25.77
C ASN A 142 -25.49 13.94 25.09
N ALA A 143 -26.56 13.34 25.64
CA ALA A 143 -27.21 12.17 25.06
C ALA A 143 -27.68 12.41 23.61
N ILE A 144 -28.30 13.56 23.37
CA ILE A 144 -28.83 13.94 22.05
C ILE A 144 -27.67 14.22 21.10
N PHE A 145 -26.68 15.03 21.50
CA PHE A 145 -25.56 15.37 20.63
C PHE A 145 -24.78 14.12 20.19
N PHE A 146 -24.35 13.28 21.15
CA PHE A 146 -23.61 12.06 20.85
C PHE A 146 -24.47 11.01 20.16
N GLY A 147 -25.71 10.83 20.60
CA GLY A 147 -26.67 9.92 19.97
C GLY A 147 -26.92 10.26 18.51
N CYS A 148 -27.14 11.54 18.18
CA CYS A 148 -27.31 12.00 16.81
C CYS A 148 -26.02 11.84 15.98
N ALA A 149 -24.87 12.29 16.49
CA ALA A 149 -23.61 12.24 15.75
C ALA A 149 -23.16 10.80 15.45
N PHE A 150 -23.10 9.95 16.48
CA PHE A 150 -22.69 8.56 16.32
C PHE A 150 -23.78 7.68 15.72
N GLY A 151 -25.06 8.02 15.91
CA GLY A 151 -26.19 7.36 15.27
C GLY A 151 -26.20 7.62 13.77
N ALA A 152 -25.95 8.86 13.34
CA ALA A 152 -25.79 9.22 11.93
C ALA A 152 -24.61 8.45 11.30
N ALA A 153 -23.49 8.32 12.00
CA ALA A 153 -22.36 7.50 11.53
C ALA A 153 -22.76 6.01 11.39
N GLY A 154 -23.46 5.45 12.38
CA GLY A 154 -23.99 4.08 12.34
C GLY A 154 -24.94 3.83 11.17
N LEU A 155 -25.92 4.71 10.99
CA LEU A 155 -26.88 4.65 9.88
C LEU A 155 -26.19 4.83 8.52
N GLY A 156 -25.19 5.72 8.44
CA GLY A 156 -24.36 5.90 7.25
C GLY A 156 -23.64 4.61 6.87
N MET A 157 -22.97 3.96 7.83
CA MET A 157 -22.32 2.66 7.62
C MET A 157 -23.32 1.59 7.18
N LEU A 158 -24.49 1.50 7.82
CA LEU A 158 -25.54 0.57 7.44
C LEU A 158 -26.01 0.80 5.99
N TYR A 159 -26.26 2.06 5.64
CA TYR A 159 -26.66 2.46 4.29
C TYR A 159 -25.60 2.06 3.25
N PHE A 160 -24.32 2.37 3.47
CA PHE A 160 -23.24 1.96 2.56
C PHE A 160 -23.08 0.43 2.51
N GLY A 161 -23.28 -0.26 3.63
CA GLY A 161 -23.25 -1.72 3.71
C GLY A 161 -24.36 -2.34 2.87
N LEU A 162 -25.59 -1.86 3.00
CA LEU A 162 -26.72 -2.26 2.17
C LEU A 162 -26.49 -1.92 0.70
N MET A 163 -25.96 -0.73 0.41
CA MET A 163 -25.65 -0.31 -0.96
C MET A 163 -24.54 -1.15 -1.60
N ALA A 164 -23.57 -1.63 -0.83
CA ALA A 164 -22.53 -2.55 -1.32
C ALA A 164 -23.09 -3.97 -1.55
N SER A 165 -24.06 -4.41 -0.75
CA SER A 165 -24.67 -5.74 -0.84
C SER A 165 -25.75 -5.83 -1.93
N ARG A 166 -26.63 -4.83 -2.03
CA ARG A 166 -27.89 -4.90 -2.78
C ARG A 166 -27.91 -4.07 -4.07
N ALA A 167 -26.89 -3.26 -4.34
CA ALA A 167 -26.86 -2.51 -5.60
C ALA A 167 -26.47 -3.43 -6.77
N TYR A 168 -27.25 -3.37 -7.84
CA TYR A 168 -26.89 -3.99 -9.12
C TYR A 168 -26.52 -2.92 -10.14
N HIS A 169 -25.75 -3.31 -11.14
CA HIS A 169 -25.25 -2.40 -12.17
C HIS A 169 -25.72 -2.84 -13.54
N VAL A 170 -26.12 -1.88 -14.36
CA VAL A 170 -26.40 -2.07 -15.77
C VAL A 170 -25.39 -1.22 -16.54
N ILE A 171 -24.71 -1.83 -17.50
CA ILE A 171 -23.82 -1.14 -18.43
C ILE A 171 -24.40 -1.37 -19.81
N GLU A 172 -24.62 -0.30 -20.54
CA GLU A 172 -25.17 -0.35 -21.88
C GLU A 172 -24.27 0.45 -22.80
N VAL A 173 -23.82 -0.17 -23.87
CA VAL A 173 -23.04 0.48 -24.92
C VAL A 173 -23.94 0.59 -26.13
N THR A 174 -24.24 1.82 -26.51
CA THR A 174 -24.99 2.19 -27.71
C THR A 174 -24.03 2.68 -28.80
N PRO A 175 -24.50 3.02 -30.01
CA PRO A 175 -23.65 3.63 -31.03
C PRO A 175 -23.03 4.97 -30.60
N SER A 176 -23.71 5.76 -29.75
CA SER A 176 -23.28 7.11 -29.38
C SER A 176 -22.68 7.23 -27.98
N GLU A 177 -23.09 6.38 -27.04
CA GLU A 177 -22.66 6.49 -25.64
C GLU A 177 -22.55 5.15 -24.91
N LEU A 178 -21.73 5.14 -23.86
CA LEU A 178 -21.72 4.13 -22.81
C LEU A 178 -22.45 4.67 -21.58
N VAL A 179 -23.48 3.97 -21.14
CA VAL A 179 -24.30 4.30 -19.98
C VAL A 179 -24.04 3.30 -18.87
N HIS A 180 -23.66 3.80 -17.70
CA HIS A 180 -23.61 3.05 -16.45
C HIS A 180 -24.75 3.48 -15.55
N THR A 181 -25.65 2.55 -15.25
CA THR A 181 -26.76 2.77 -14.32
C THR A 181 -26.57 1.88 -13.10
N ARG A 182 -26.51 2.50 -11.92
CA ARG A 182 -26.51 1.79 -10.63
C ARG A 182 -27.90 1.87 -10.03
N HIS A 183 -28.49 0.71 -9.75
CA HIS A 183 -29.80 0.62 -9.12
C HIS A 183 -29.64 0.22 -7.64
N PHE A 184 -30.34 0.93 -6.76
CA PHE A 184 -30.37 0.65 -5.33
C PHE A 184 -31.67 1.14 -4.71
N LEU A 185 -32.45 0.23 -4.11
CA LEU A 185 -33.72 0.54 -3.43
C LEU A 185 -34.67 1.44 -4.25
N GLY A 186 -34.93 1.08 -5.51
CA GLY A 186 -35.80 1.86 -6.41
C GLY A 186 -35.16 3.11 -7.02
N HIS A 187 -34.03 3.59 -6.47
CA HIS A 187 -33.29 4.70 -7.06
C HIS A 187 -32.30 4.21 -8.12
N ALA A 188 -32.23 4.95 -9.23
CA ALA A 188 -31.27 4.72 -10.31
C ALA A 188 -30.34 5.93 -10.45
N LYS A 189 -29.02 5.70 -10.32
CA LYS A 189 -28.00 6.71 -10.61
C LYS A 189 -27.36 6.39 -11.95
N ARG A 190 -27.60 7.24 -12.95
CA ARG A 190 -27.05 7.11 -14.31
C ARG A 190 -25.80 7.95 -14.48
N LYS A 191 -24.80 7.42 -15.18
CA LYS A 191 -23.63 8.13 -15.69
C LYS A 191 -23.44 7.74 -17.15
N SER A 192 -23.25 8.71 -18.04
CA SER A 192 -22.95 8.44 -19.45
C SER A 192 -21.61 9.02 -19.87
N LEU A 193 -20.94 8.32 -20.80
CA LEU A 193 -19.73 8.74 -21.49
C LEU A 193 -19.99 8.68 -23.00
N VAL A 194 -19.65 9.73 -23.74
CA VAL A 194 -19.74 9.74 -25.20
C VAL A 194 -18.75 8.71 -25.76
N ARG A 195 -19.21 7.82 -26.64
CA ARG A 195 -18.44 6.67 -27.11
C ARG A 195 -17.08 7.07 -27.68
N ASP A 196 -17.07 8.07 -28.56
CA ASP A 196 -15.85 8.56 -29.23
C ASP A 196 -14.84 9.22 -28.28
N SER A 197 -15.30 9.64 -27.10
CA SER A 197 -14.43 10.23 -26.09
C SER A 197 -13.78 9.18 -25.18
N ILE A 198 -14.20 7.91 -25.25
CA ILE A 198 -13.65 6.83 -24.42
C ILE A 198 -12.25 6.47 -24.94
N GLN A 199 -11.25 6.71 -24.11
CA GLN A 199 -9.85 6.51 -24.45
C GLN A 199 -9.36 5.12 -24.03
N THR A 200 -9.74 4.67 -22.83
CA THR A 200 -9.23 3.41 -22.28
C THR A 200 -10.28 2.69 -21.44
N VAL A 201 -10.27 1.37 -21.51
CA VAL A 201 -10.93 0.46 -20.58
C VAL A 201 -9.85 -0.45 -19.99
N LYS A 202 -9.69 -0.49 -18.67
CA LYS A 202 -8.63 -1.30 -18.03
C LYS A 202 -9.01 -1.78 -16.65
N LEU A 203 -8.37 -2.88 -16.23
CA LEU A 203 -8.35 -3.28 -14.84
C LEU A 203 -7.36 -2.39 -14.09
N VAL A 204 -7.83 -1.73 -13.04
CA VAL A 204 -7.00 -0.88 -12.19
C VAL A 204 -7.22 -1.23 -10.73
N VAL A 205 -6.19 -1.03 -9.92
CA VAL A 205 -6.30 -1.18 -8.46
C VAL A 205 -7.17 -0.05 -7.92
N PHE A 206 -8.30 -0.39 -7.30
CA PHE A 206 -9.18 0.60 -6.65
C PHE A 206 -8.64 0.96 -5.27
N TYR A 207 -8.24 -0.06 -4.51
CA TYR A 207 -7.69 0.02 -3.16
C TYR A 207 -6.98 -1.29 -2.83
N GLU A 208 -6.25 -1.32 -1.71
CA GLU A 208 -5.65 -2.54 -1.17
C GLU A 208 -6.40 -2.97 0.09
N GLN A 209 -6.76 -4.24 0.19
CA GLN A 209 -7.39 -4.81 1.38
C GLN A 209 -6.54 -5.99 1.87
N ASN A 210 -6.02 -5.90 3.09
CA ASN A 210 -5.11 -6.90 3.66
C ASN A 210 -3.88 -7.16 2.77
N TYR A 211 -3.26 -6.09 2.25
CA TYR A 211 -2.11 -6.14 1.33
C TYR A 211 -2.38 -6.89 0.02
N LYS A 212 -3.66 -7.07 -0.33
CA LYS A 212 -4.07 -7.58 -1.65
C LYS A 212 -4.68 -6.44 -2.44
N PRO A 213 -4.19 -6.15 -3.66
CA PRO A 213 -4.84 -5.18 -4.54
C PRO A 213 -6.23 -5.69 -4.89
N ILE A 214 -7.24 -4.82 -4.74
CA ILE A 214 -8.59 -5.09 -5.21
C ILE A 214 -8.76 -4.36 -6.54
N HIS A 215 -8.78 -5.13 -7.63
CA HIS A 215 -8.97 -4.59 -8.96
C HIS A 215 -10.44 -4.31 -9.25
N GLY A 216 -10.69 -3.31 -10.09
CA GLY A 216 -11.98 -3.09 -10.72
C GLY A 216 -11.79 -2.57 -12.14
N ILE A 217 -12.89 -2.50 -12.89
CA ILE A 217 -12.89 -2.01 -14.27
C ILE A 217 -13.01 -0.49 -14.22
N GLU A 218 -12.07 0.20 -14.85
CA GLU A 218 -12.08 1.64 -15.09
C GLU A 218 -12.24 1.93 -16.58
N ILE A 219 -13.21 2.79 -16.88
CA ILE A 219 -13.48 3.34 -18.21
C ILE A 219 -13.19 4.84 -18.15
N VAL A 220 -12.24 5.31 -18.96
CA VAL A 220 -11.79 6.71 -19.00
C VAL A 220 -12.22 7.37 -20.29
N ALA A 221 -12.83 8.55 -20.17
CA ALA A 221 -13.23 9.39 -21.28
C ALA A 221 -12.90 10.87 -21.00
N GLY A 222 -11.73 11.31 -21.47
CA GLY A 222 -11.17 12.62 -21.14
C GLY A 222 -11.03 12.84 -19.63
N ARG A 223 -11.72 13.84 -19.08
CA ARG A 223 -11.73 14.14 -17.63
C ARG A 223 -12.72 13.28 -16.83
N ARG A 224 -13.61 12.54 -17.49
CA ARG A 224 -14.62 11.71 -16.84
C ARG A 224 -14.14 10.27 -16.76
N LYS A 225 -14.53 9.59 -15.68
CA LYS A 225 -14.25 8.17 -15.51
C LYS A 225 -15.36 7.44 -14.78
N ILE A 226 -15.55 6.18 -15.14
CA ILE A 226 -16.48 5.25 -14.49
C ILE A 226 -15.66 4.09 -13.92
N ARG A 227 -15.93 3.73 -12.66
CA ARG A 227 -15.27 2.66 -11.91
C ARG A 227 -16.32 1.72 -11.32
N PHE A 228 -16.23 0.43 -11.59
CA PHE A 228 -17.13 -0.59 -11.04
C PHE A 228 -16.46 -1.98 -11.00
N GLY A 229 -17.18 -2.98 -10.50
CA GLY A 229 -16.79 -4.38 -10.63
C GLY A 229 -15.75 -4.87 -9.60
N SER A 230 -15.46 -4.12 -8.54
CA SER A 230 -14.53 -4.56 -7.48
C SER A 230 -14.94 -5.86 -6.79
N LEU A 231 -16.24 -6.16 -6.78
CA LEU A 231 -16.83 -7.37 -6.19
C LEU A 231 -16.89 -8.57 -7.14
N LEU A 232 -16.58 -8.37 -8.44
CA LEU A 232 -16.56 -9.46 -9.43
C LEU A 232 -15.38 -10.40 -9.17
N THR A 233 -15.49 -11.63 -9.66
CA THR A 233 -14.34 -12.55 -9.65
C THR A 233 -13.26 -12.09 -10.64
N PRO A 234 -11.99 -12.50 -10.46
CA PRO A 234 -10.89 -12.20 -11.39
C PRO A 234 -11.24 -12.46 -12.86
N LYS A 235 -11.81 -13.64 -13.14
CA LYS A 235 -12.18 -14.09 -14.48
C LYS A 235 -13.32 -13.26 -15.07
N GLU A 236 -14.32 -12.92 -14.27
CA GLU A 236 -15.42 -12.04 -14.69
C GLU A 236 -14.94 -10.62 -15.01
N LYS A 237 -14.02 -10.07 -14.20
CA LYS A 237 -13.40 -8.77 -14.47
C LYS A 237 -12.65 -8.79 -15.80
N ALA A 238 -11.83 -9.82 -16.01
CA ALA A 238 -11.04 -10.00 -17.23
C ALA A 238 -11.92 -10.07 -18.47
N TRP A 239 -12.87 -11.01 -18.47
CA TRP A 239 -13.84 -11.20 -19.55
C TRP A 239 -14.63 -9.92 -19.83
N LEU A 240 -15.23 -9.29 -18.81
CA LEU A 240 -16.06 -8.10 -19.00
C LEU A 240 -15.23 -6.91 -19.49
N CYS A 241 -13.99 -6.75 -18.99
CA CYS A 241 -13.09 -5.69 -19.44
C CYS A 241 -12.76 -5.83 -20.94
N GLN A 242 -12.47 -7.05 -21.39
CA GLN A 242 -12.17 -7.33 -22.78
C GLN A 242 -13.41 -7.25 -23.68
N ASP A 243 -14.56 -7.75 -23.21
CA ASP A 243 -15.83 -7.64 -23.94
C ASP A 243 -16.22 -6.18 -24.16
N LEU A 244 -16.03 -5.33 -23.14
CA LEU A 244 -16.23 -3.88 -23.26
C LEU A 244 -15.27 -3.25 -24.28
N ARG A 245 -13.97 -3.58 -24.25
CA ARG A 245 -12.99 -3.08 -25.24
C ARG A 245 -13.39 -3.45 -26.65
N ARG A 246 -13.78 -4.72 -26.85
CA ARG A 246 -14.22 -5.27 -28.14
C ARG A 246 -15.43 -4.51 -28.67
N VAL A 247 -16.47 -4.35 -27.85
CA VAL A 247 -17.72 -3.70 -28.26
C VAL A 247 -17.53 -2.21 -28.53
N LEU A 248 -16.63 -1.56 -27.79
CA LEU A 248 -16.28 -0.16 -28.01
C LEU A 248 -15.37 0.07 -29.22
N GLY A 249 -14.80 -0.99 -29.81
CA GLY A 249 -13.85 -0.88 -30.92
C GLY A 249 -12.51 -0.27 -30.51
N LEU A 250 -12.15 -0.34 -29.22
CA LEU A 250 -10.86 0.14 -28.75
C LEU A 250 -9.78 -0.84 -29.23
N LYS A 251 -8.92 -0.36 -30.14
CA LYS A 251 -7.69 -1.09 -30.50
C LYS A 251 -6.95 -1.40 -29.22
N GLN A 252 -6.57 -2.67 -29.03
CA GLN A 252 -5.72 -3.06 -27.92
C GLN A 252 -4.52 -2.11 -27.91
N PRO A 253 -4.29 -1.36 -26.82
CA PRO A 253 -3.10 -0.54 -26.75
C PRO A 253 -1.93 -1.52 -26.77
N LEU A 254 -1.20 -1.57 -27.89
CA LEU A 254 0.13 -2.18 -27.91
C LEU A 254 0.83 -1.70 -26.64
N ALA A 255 1.37 -2.64 -25.86
CA ALA A 255 1.98 -2.43 -24.54
C ALA A 255 2.98 -1.24 -24.44
N ASP A 256 3.37 -0.64 -25.56
CA ASP A 256 4.16 0.58 -25.71
C ASP A 256 3.53 1.86 -25.12
N THR A 257 2.23 1.89 -24.81
CA THR A 257 1.59 3.08 -24.20
C THR A 257 1.43 2.99 -22.67
N LEU A 258 2.25 2.18 -22.00
CA LEU A 258 2.45 2.26 -20.54
C LEU A 258 3.48 3.31 -20.12
N ALA A 259 3.90 4.18 -21.04
CA ALA A 259 4.36 5.51 -20.67
C ALA A 259 3.17 6.25 -20.03
N VAL A 260 2.91 5.96 -18.75
CA VAL A 260 2.21 6.87 -17.85
C VAL A 260 2.83 8.23 -18.14
N PRO A 261 2.08 9.23 -18.64
CA PRO A 261 2.64 10.54 -18.86
C PRO A 261 3.30 10.90 -17.54
N SER A 262 4.64 11.00 -17.59
CA SER A 262 5.50 11.30 -16.46
C SER A 262 5.09 12.70 -16.04
N ARG A 263 4.05 12.76 -15.21
CA ARG A 263 3.55 13.97 -14.61
C ARG A 263 4.78 14.56 -13.95
N ASP A 264 5.27 15.66 -14.51
CA ASP A 264 6.63 16.16 -14.39
C ASP A 264 7.26 15.74 -13.06
N ALA A 265 8.06 14.68 -13.13
CA ALA A 265 8.67 14.04 -11.97
C ALA A 265 9.67 14.98 -11.26
N ASP A 266 9.91 16.16 -11.85
CA ASP A 266 10.79 17.21 -11.36
C ASP A 266 10.34 17.83 -10.02
N GLU A 267 9.06 17.78 -9.64
CA GLU A 267 8.63 18.42 -8.38
C GLU A 267 8.39 17.47 -7.21
N THR A 268 8.22 16.16 -7.44
CA THR A 268 7.99 15.20 -6.35
C THR A 268 9.28 14.68 -5.71
N GLY A 269 10.19 15.59 -5.34
CA GLY A 269 11.12 15.44 -4.23
C GLY A 269 11.89 14.11 -4.12
N GLY A 270 12.29 13.53 -5.25
CA GLY A 270 13.00 12.24 -5.33
C GLY A 270 14.29 12.19 -4.50
N GLY A 271 14.79 10.99 -4.24
CA GLY A 271 16.08 10.80 -3.59
C GLY A 271 17.19 11.49 -4.39
N LYS A 272 18.03 12.30 -3.74
CA LYS A 272 19.19 12.91 -4.40
C LYS A 272 20.33 11.90 -4.43
N LEU A 273 20.78 11.55 -5.63
CA LEU A 273 22.01 10.80 -5.87
C LEU A 273 23.08 11.76 -6.40
N VAL A 274 24.23 11.81 -5.74
CA VAL A 274 25.43 12.48 -6.23
C VAL A 274 26.46 11.41 -6.50
N MET A 275 26.99 11.39 -7.71
CA MET A 275 27.99 10.43 -8.15
C MET A 275 29.27 11.20 -8.48
N GLU A 276 30.38 10.75 -7.93
CA GLU A 276 31.71 11.27 -8.22
C GLU A 276 32.59 10.10 -8.69
N HIS A 277 33.33 10.30 -9.77
CA HIS A 277 34.21 9.29 -10.34
C HIS A 277 35.61 9.87 -10.45
N GLY A 278 36.57 9.17 -9.87
CA GLY A 278 37.97 9.54 -9.90
C GLY A 278 38.85 8.40 -10.40
N PRO A 279 40.16 8.64 -10.58
CA PRO A 279 41.10 7.62 -11.01
C PRO A 279 41.17 6.50 -9.96
N GLY A 280 40.55 5.36 -10.27
CA GLY A 280 40.57 4.16 -9.43
C GLY A 280 39.54 4.13 -8.29
N HIS A 281 38.63 5.11 -8.21
CA HIS A 281 37.58 5.11 -7.19
C HIS A 281 36.25 5.70 -7.70
N ALA A 282 35.16 5.35 -7.04
CA ALA A 282 33.83 5.88 -7.29
C ALA A 282 33.12 6.13 -5.97
N VAL A 283 32.47 7.28 -5.87
CA VAL A 283 31.66 7.67 -4.72
C VAL A 283 30.22 7.84 -5.18
N VAL A 284 29.30 7.16 -4.50
CA VAL A 284 27.85 7.36 -4.65
C VAL A 284 27.29 7.82 -3.32
N GLN A 285 26.88 9.08 -3.27
CA GLN A 285 26.17 9.66 -2.14
C GLN A 285 24.67 9.63 -2.39
N ALA A 286 23.91 9.07 -1.45
CA ALA A 286 22.46 8.98 -1.50
C ALA A 286 21.82 9.68 -0.29
N GLN A 287 20.84 10.54 -0.56
CA GLN A 287 19.98 11.14 0.46
C GLN A 287 18.50 10.89 0.13
N SER A 288 17.79 10.19 1.01
CA SER A 288 16.35 9.92 0.82
C SER A 288 15.52 10.96 1.59
N ARG A 289 15.14 12.06 0.91
CA ARG A 289 14.31 13.12 1.50
C ARG A 289 12.81 12.82 1.41
N ALA A 290 12.33 12.30 0.27
CA ALA A 290 10.91 11.96 0.07
C ALA A 290 10.33 11.13 1.21
N LEU A 291 10.91 9.96 1.47
CA LEU A 291 10.42 9.04 2.50
C LEU A 291 10.43 9.69 3.89
N SER A 292 11.47 10.49 4.18
CA SER A 292 11.57 11.20 5.45
C SER A 292 10.47 12.25 5.64
N ASN A 293 10.12 13.00 4.59
CA ASN A 293 9.05 14.00 4.64
C ASN A 293 7.68 13.34 4.81
N THR A 294 7.42 12.22 4.11
CA THR A 294 6.18 11.45 4.29
C THR A 294 6.04 10.95 5.71
N LEU A 295 7.11 10.37 6.28
CA LEU A 295 7.10 9.88 7.66
C LEU A 295 6.93 11.01 8.68
N LEU A 296 7.55 12.17 8.45
CA LEU A 296 7.34 13.35 9.29
C LEU A 296 5.88 13.83 9.23
N GLY A 297 5.29 13.94 8.04
CA GLY A 297 3.89 14.34 7.87
C GLY A 297 2.91 13.37 8.54
N VAL A 298 3.09 12.07 8.32
CA VAL A 298 2.27 11.02 8.98
C VAL A 298 2.45 11.09 10.49
N GLY A 299 3.69 11.15 10.98
CA GLY A 299 3.96 11.23 12.41
C GLY A 299 3.32 12.44 13.08
N THR A 300 3.39 13.63 12.45
CA THR A 300 2.76 14.86 12.95
C THR A 300 1.24 14.69 13.03
N ALA A 301 0.61 14.15 11.99
CA ALA A 301 -0.84 13.93 11.99
C ALA A 301 -1.30 13.02 13.14
N PHE A 302 -0.60 11.90 13.37
CA PHE A 302 -0.90 11.00 14.48
C PHE A 302 -0.74 11.69 15.84
N VAL A 303 0.34 12.44 16.05
CA VAL A 303 0.56 13.16 17.30
C VAL A 303 -0.53 14.19 17.54
N CYS A 304 -0.85 15.04 16.55
CA CYS A 304 -1.86 16.08 16.69
C CYS A 304 -3.26 15.49 16.99
N ILE A 305 -3.69 14.50 16.22
CA ILE A 305 -5.01 13.86 16.39
C ILE A 305 -5.08 13.18 17.76
N SER A 306 -4.07 12.39 18.12
CA SER A 306 -4.06 11.71 19.42
C SER A 306 -4.02 12.68 20.61
N SER A 307 -3.28 13.79 20.51
CA SER A 307 -3.26 14.82 21.56
C SER A 307 -4.62 15.48 21.74
N ILE A 308 -5.31 15.83 20.65
CA ILE A 308 -6.66 16.40 20.70
C ILE A 308 -7.64 15.40 21.32
N MET A 309 -7.57 14.13 20.90
CA MET A 309 -8.41 13.07 21.43
C MET A 309 -8.16 12.86 22.93
N LEU A 310 -6.91 12.72 23.38
CA LEU A 310 -6.61 12.55 24.80
C LEU A 310 -7.08 13.75 25.65
N TRP A 311 -6.92 14.96 25.14
CA TRP A 311 -7.46 16.14 25.81
C TRP A 311 -8.98 16.07 25.95
N GLY A 312 -9.71 15.75 24.87
CA GLY A 312 -11.16 15.56 24.92
C GLY A 312 -11.59 14.42 25.86
N GLY A 313 -10.87 13.30 25.87
CA GLY A 313 -11.15 12.18 26.77
C GLY A 313 -10.98 12.53 28.24
N GLY A 314 -10.05 13.44 28.56
CA GLY A 314 -9.89 13.98 29.92
C GLY A 314 -11.14 14.70 30.43
N SER A 315 -11.93 15.31 29.54
CA SER A 315 -13.22 15.92 29.91
C SER A 315 -14.40 14.96 29.95
N MET A 316 -14.24 13.72 29.48
CA MET A 316 -15.32 12.72 29.42
C MET A 316 -15.44 11.88 30.69
N TRP A 317 -14.56 12.03 31.69
CA TRP A 317 -14.63 11.22 32.90
C TRP A 317 -15.93 11.45 33.65
N MET A 318 -16.64 10.35 33.91
CA MET A 318 -17.88 10.43 34.68
C MET A 318 -17.54 10.52 36.16
N PRO A 319 -18.12 11.48 36.91
CA PRO A 319 -17.96 11.55 38.35
C PRO A 319 -18.58 10.32 39.02
N TRP A 320 -18.12 10.02 40.23
CA TRP A 320 -18.66 8.92 41.02
C TRP A 320 -20.07 9.25 41.52
N GLU A 321 -21.03 8.35 41.26
CA GLU A 321 -22.41 8.44 41.74
C GLU A 321 -22.79 7.14 42.47
N GLU A 322 -23.28 7.25 43.71
CA GLU A 322 -23.55 6.10 44.59
C GLU A 322 -24.63 5.13 44.05
N GLY A 323 -25.48 5.58 43.11
CA GLY A 323 -26.53 4.77 42.49
C GLY A 323 -26.17 4.12 41.14
N ALA A 324 -25.02 4.46 40.55
CA ALA A 324 -24.71 4.11 39.15
C ALA A 324 -23.40 3.31 39.01
N LEU A 325 -23.01 2.53 40.03
CA LEU A 325 -21.72 1.82 40.09
C LEU A 325 -21.37 1.06 38.80
N VAL A 326 -22.30 0.25 38.29
CA VAL A 326 -22.06 -0.57 37.09
C VAL A 326 -21.82 0.32 35.87
N PHE A 327 -22.59 1.38 35.71
CA PHE A 327 -22.46 2.31 34.58
C PHE A 327 -21.17 3.12 34.68
N PHE A 328 -20.83 3.61 35.88
CA PHE A 328 -19.56 4.28 36.17
C PHE A 328 -18.37 3.38 35.79
N LEU A 329 -18.35 2.13 36.24
CA LEU A 329 -17.26 1.19 35.95
C LEU A 329 -17.16 0.87 34.46
N LEU A 330 -18.28 0.64 33.78
CA LEU A 330 -18.29 0.35 32.35
C LEU A 330 -17.83 1.56 31.53
N PHE A 331 -18.33 2.75 31.84
CA PHE A 331 -18.04 3.96 31.09
C PHE A 331 -16.60 4.44 31.31
N ASN A 332 -16.15 4.56 32.57
CA ASN A 332 -14.77 4.93 32.86
C ASN A 332 -13.78 3.82 32.45
N GLY A 333 -14.18 2.55 32.52
CA GLY A 333 -13.42 1.44 31.94
C GLY A 333 -13.26 1.56 30.42
N PHE A 334 -14.32 1.95 29.71
CA PHE A 334 -14.26 2.25 28.28
C PHE A 334 -13.37 3.46 27.98
N ILE A 335 -13.47 4.54 28.76
CA ILE A 335 -12.59 5.71 28.62
C ILE A 335 -11.13 5.33 28.83
N LEU A 336 -10.81 4.54 29.86
CA LEU A 336 -9.46 4.04 30.10
C LEU A 336 -8.94 3.21 28.92
N PHE A 337 -9.77 2.29 28.41
CA PHE A 337 -9.43 1.48 27.24
C PHE A 337 -9.18 2.36 26.01
N TRP A 338 -10.06 3.33 25.76
CA TRP A 338 -9.95 4.26 24.64
C TRP A 338 -8.70 5.15 24.77
N CYS A 339 -8.47 5.76 25.94
CA CYS A 339 -7.29 6.57 26.24
C CYS A 339 -6.00 5.76 26.07
N THR A 340 -5.99 4.49 26.47
CA THR A 340 -4.85 3.58 26.25
C THR A 340 -4.59 3.35 24.77
N GLY A 341 -5.65 3.12 23.98
CA GLY A 341 -5.56 3.01 22.52
C GLY A 341 -5.01 4.28 21.86
N VAL A 342 -5.56 5.45 22.21
CA VAL A 342 -5.12 6.74 21.68
C VAL A 342 -3.68 7.08 22.11
N SER A 343 -3.30 6.77 23.35
CA SER A 343 -1.92 6.93 23.84
C SER A 343 -0.94 6.05 23.08
N THR A 344 -1.35 4.83 22.71
CA THR A 344 -0.53 3.95 21.85
C THR A 344 -0.32 4.59 20.47
N PHE A 345 -1.35 5.19 19.87
CA PHE A 345 -1.22 5.93 18.61
C PHE A 345 -0.30 7.16 18.75
N LEU A 346 -0.36 7.88 19.86
CA LEU A 346 0.54 9.01 20.14
C LEU A 346 2.00 8.55 20.17
N LEU A 347 2.30 7.46 20.88
CA LEU A 347 3.64 6.88 20.95
C LEU A 347 4.15 6.41 19.58
N ILE A 348 3.28 5.80 18.76
CA ILE A 348 3.60 5.44 17.38
C ILE A 348 3.89 6.69 16.53
N GLY A 349 3.10 7.75 16.67
CA GLY A 349 3.31 9.02 16.01
C GLY A 349 4.66 9.64 16.36
N LEU A 350 5.01 9.71 17.65
CA LEU A 350 6.30 10.22 18.14
C LEU A 350 7.48 9.37 17.66
N ALA A 351 7.34 8.04 17.67
CA ALA A 351 8.37 7.14 17.14
C ALA A 351 8.58 7.37 15.63
N THR A 352 7.49 7.53 14.87
CA THR A 352 7.52 7.79 13.43
C THR A 352 8.15 9.14 13.12
N LEU A 353 7.81 10.20 13.87
CA LEU A 353 8.45 11.51 13.77
C LEU A 353 9.95 11.45 14.02
N THR A 354 10.35 10.81 15.13
CA THR A 354 11.77 10.68 15.50
C THR A 354 12.54 9.92 14.43
N PHE A 355 11.95 8.86 13.90
CA PHE A 355 12.54 8.06 12.83
C PHE A 355 12.64 8.85 11.51
N GLY A 356 11.56 9.53 11.10
CA GLY A 356 11.53 10.39 9.91
C GLY A 356 12.57 11.51 10.00
N TRP A 357 12.70 12.15 11.16
CA TRP A 357 13.70 13.18 11.41
C TRP A 357 15.13 12.66 11.25
N ARG A 358 15.44 11.50 11.86
CA ARG A 358 16.75 10.85 11.71
C ARG A 358 17.03 10.44 10.28
N LEU A 359 16.03 9.88 9.60
CA LEU A 359 16.16 9.48 8.19
C LEU A 359 16.49 10.69 7.31
N ARG A 360 15.85 11.85 7.55
CA ARG A 360 16.10 13.10 6.83
C ARG A 360 17.54 13.57 6.98
N ARG A 361 18.10 13.42 8.18
CA ARG A 361 19.48 13.81 8.53
C ARG A 361 20.51 12.75 8.19
N THR A 362 20.09 11.56 7.75
CA THR A 362 21.01 10.50 7.38
C THR A 362 21.50 10.71 5.94
N THR A 363 22.81 10.75 5.75
CA THR A 363 23.41 10.61 4.42
C THR A 363 24.14 9.28 4.32
N LYS A 364 24.01 8.59 3.19
CA LYS A 364 24.78 7.39 2.88
C LYS A 364 25.77 7.73 1.79
N MET A 365 27.02 7.32 1.96
CA MET A 365 28.07 7.42 0.97
C MET A 365 28.66 6.03 0.77
N LEU A 366 28.61 5.55 -0.47
CA LEU A 366 29.27 4.32 -0.90
C LEU A 366 30.54 4.74 -1.62
N HIS A 367 31.69 4.32 -1.12
CA HIS A 367 32.98 4.52 -1.75
C HIS A 367 33.51 3.17 -2.20
N ALA A 368 33.65 2.98 -3.50
CA ALA A 368 34.23 1.79 -4.08
C ALA A 368 35.63 2.11 -4.63
N ASP A 369 36.55 1.18 -4.41
CA ASP A 369 37.85 1.12 -5.06
C ASP A 369 38.07 -0.31 -5.60
N ARG A 370 39.26 -0.61 -6.13
CA ARG A 370 39.56 -1.93 -6.72
C ARG A 370 39.57 -3.08 -5.71
N THR A 371 39.76 -2.79 -4.44
CA THR A 371 39.95 -3.79 -3.37
C THR A 371 38.84 -3.80 -2.34
N SER A 372 38.16 -2.66 -2.14
CA SER A 372 37.22 -2.45 -1.08
C SER A 372 35.95 -1.73 -1.52
N LEU A 373 34.86 -2.06 -0.84
CA LEU A 373 33.63 -1.29 -0.84
C LEU A 373 33.40 -0.78 0.58
N THR A 374 33.35 0.54 0.72
CA THR A 374 33.14 1.23 2.00
C THR A 374 31.77 1.89 2.03
N LEU A 375 30.93 1.55 3.02
CA LEU A 375 29.71 2.30 3.34
C LEU A 375 29.97 3.23 4.51
N ILE A 376 29.79 4.53 4.29
CA ILE A 376 29.80 5.56 5.31
C ILE A 376 28.36 6.06 5.48
N SER A 377 27.77 5.84 6.65
CA SER A 377 26.47 6.38 7.02
C SER A 377 26.67 7.44 8.10
N THR A 378 26.28 8.68 7.80
CA THR A 378 26.33 9.78 8.76
C THR A 378 24.93 10.20 9.17
N CYS A 379 24.69 10.39 10.46
CA CYS A 379 23.49 11.02 10.99
C CYS A 379 23.89 11.91 12.16
N ASP A 380 23.70 13.22 11.99
CA ASP A 380 24.22 14.23 12.92
C ASP A 380 25.73 14.06 13.16
N ARG A 381 26.14 13.85 14.42
CA ARG A 381 27.54 13.64 14.82
C ARG A 381 28.00 12.18 14.78
N ARG A 382 27.09 11.24 14.48
CA ARG A 382 27.41 9.81 14.45
C ARG A 382 27.78 9.39 13.04
N VAL A 383 28.94 8.78 12.91
CA VAL A 383 29.46 8.21 11.67
C VAL A 383 29.62 6.71 11.88
N ILE A 384 29.05 5.93 10.97
CA ILE A 384 29.19 4.48 10.94
C ILE A 384 29.87 4.13 9.63
N LYS A 385 30.99 3.41 9.72
CA LYS A 385 31.79 2.98 8.58
C LYS A 385 31.85 1.46 8.57
N HIS A 386 31.50 0.88 7.42
CA HIS A 386 31.74 -0.52 7.15
C HIS A 386 32.61 -0.64 5.90
N VAL A 387 33.52 -1.61 5.89
CA VAL A 387 34.43 -1.90 4.79
C VAL A 387 34.32 -3.38 4.49
N TRP A 388 34.12 -3.71 3.21
CA TRP A 388 34.07 -5.08 2.71
C TRP A 388 35.07 -5.25 1.59
N ASN A 389 35.57 -6.47 1.38
CA ASN A 389 36.37 -6.75 0.19
C ASN A 389 35.45 -6.82 -1.03
N VAL A 390 35.95 -6.43 -2.20
CA VAL A 390 35.19 -6.55 -3.46
C VAL A 390 34.74 -7.99 -3.73
N ALA A 391 35.54 -8.97 -3.30
CA ALA A 391 35.22 -10.40 -3.40
C ALA A 391 33.98 -10.81 -2.60
N ASP A 392 33.61 -10.07 -1.54
CA ASP A 392 32.45 -10.36 -0.70
C ASP A 392 31.13 -9.86 -1.31
N VAL A 393 31.21 -9.05 -2.37
CA VAL A 393 30.05 -8.55 -3.09
C VAL A 393 29.51 -9.70 -3.95
N ALA A 394 28.33 -10.22 -3.62
CA ALA A 394 27.71 -11.30 -4.37
C ALA A 394 26.99 -10.78 -5.62
N ARG A 395 26.26 -9.67 -5.50
CA ARG A 395 25.41 -9.12 -6.57
C ARG A 395 25.15 -7.62 -6.37
N MET A 396 25.10 -6.87 -7.46
CA MET A 396 24.55 -5.52 -7.48
C MET A 396 23.37 -5.44 -8.45
N ALA A 397 22.28 -4.80 -8.03
CA ALA A 397 21.11 -4.65 -8.89
C ALA A 397 20.24 -3.45 -8.48
N VAL A 398 19.50 -2.90 -9.43
CA VAL A 398 18.38 -1.99 -9.13
C VAL A 398 17.16 -2.85 -8.89
N GLU A 399 16.54 -2.69 -7.72
CA GLU A 399 15.36 -3.47 -7.35
C GLU A 399 14.15 -2.55 -7.12
N ALA A 400 12.97 -3.05 -7.50
CA ALA A 400 11.71 -2.41 -7.17
C ALA A 400 11.35 -2.76 -5.71
N GLY A 401 11.17 -1.74 -4.88
CA GLY A 401 10.70 -1.87 -3.51
C GLY A 401 9.18 -1.70 -3.43
N ALA A 402 8.72 -1.08 -2.34
CA ALA A 402 7.31 -0.78 -2.13
C ALA A 402 6.75 0.12 -3.26
N LYS A 403 5.47 -0.06 -3.59
CA LYS A 403 4.75 0.84 -4.49
C LYS A 403 4.23 2.04 -3.71
N VAL A 404 4.46 3.25 -4.19
CA VAL A 404 3.86 4.48 -3.65
C VAL A 404 2.90 5.00 -4.72
N ASN A 405 1.61 5.09 -4.39
CA ASN A 405 0.55 5.45 -5.35
C ASN A 405 0.54 4.56 -6.62
N GLY A 406 0.86 3.27 -6.47
CA GLY A 406 0.94 2.32 -7.58
C GLY A 406 2.23 2.36 -8.40
N VAL A 407 3.08 3.38 -8.19
CA VAL A 407 4.39 3.49 -8.86
C VAL A 407 5.44 2.74 -8.03
N PRO A 408 6.21 1.81 -8.61
CA PRO A 408 7.29 1.11 -7.90
C PRO A 408 8.39 2.10 -7.49
N VAL A 409 8.79 2.05 -6.22
CA VAL A 409 9.95 2.82 -5.73
C VAL A 409 11.21 2.00 -5.96
N TYR A 410 12.06 2.46 -6.87
CA TYR A 410 13.34 1.80 -7.13
C TYR A 410 14.40 2.19 -6.10
N HIS A 411 15.33 1.26 -5.87
CA HIS A 411 16.51 1.47 -5.04
C HIS A 411 17.67 0.60 -5.54
N GLY A 412 18.89 1.05 -5.27
CA GLY A 412 20.09 0.25 -5.55
C GLY A 412 20.34 -0.71 -4.39
N VAL A 413 20.66 -1.96 -4.72
CA VAL A 413 20.94 -3.03 -3.77
C VAL A 413 22.32 -3.61 -4.07
N ILE A 414 23.16 -3.71 -3.04
CA ILE A 414 24.43 -4.43 -3.05
C ILE A 414 24.30 -5.58 -2.06
N VAL A 415 24.23 -6.80 -2.57
CA VAL A 415 24.15 -8.02 -1.76
C VAL A 415 25.57 -8.46 -1.43
N LEU A 416 25.87 -8.51 -0.14
CA LEU A 416 27.11 -9.05 0.42
C LEU A 416 26.80 -10.41 1.07
N ARG A 417 27.84 -11.15 1.48
CA ARG A 417 27.68 -12.48 2.11
C ARG A 417 26.74 -12.48 3.32
N GLU A 418 26.83 -11.48 4.20
CA GLU A 418 26.07 -11.45 5.46
C GLU A 418 24.98 -10.37 5.51
N ARG A 419 24.98 -9.43 4.56
CA ARG A 419 24.07 -8.28 4.60
C ARG A 419 23.83 -7.66 3.23
N ALA A 420 22.72 -6.94 3.08
CA ALA A 420 22.36 -6.20 1.90
C ALA A 420 22.47 -4.70 2.19
N VAL A 421 23.14 -3.95 1.33
CA VAL A 421 23.21 -2.50 1.42
C VAL A 421 22.26 -1.89 0.40
N THR A 422 21.24 -1.19 0.90
CA THR A 422 20.29 -0.46 0.07
C THR A 422 20.61 1.05 0.04
N PHE A 423 20.53 1.66 -1.15
CA PHE A 423 20.79 3.08 -1.34
C PHE A 423 19.88 3.69 -2.42
N GLY A 424 19.78 5.02 -2.43
CA GLY A 424 19.05 5.76 -3.47
C GLY A 424 17.54 5.47 -3.54
N ALA A 425 16.90 5.03 -2.45
CA ALA A 425 15.46 4.78 -2.45
C ALA A 425 14.66 6.01 -2.87
N GLY A 426 13.89 5.86 -3.96
CA GLY A 426 13.10 6.92 -4.58
C GLY A 426 13.88 7.84 -5.53
N SER A 427 15.07 7.42 -5.96
CA SER A 427 15.78 8.10 -7.06
C SER A 427 15.38 7.49 -8.39
N ASP A 428 15.63 8.20 -9.48
CA ASP A 428 15.27 7.74 -10.81
C ASP A 428 15.98 6.45 -11.19
N HIS A 429 15.23 5.56 -11.84
CA HIS A 429 15.71 4.24 -12.22
C HIS A 429 16.97 4.29 -13.13
N PRO A 430 17.08 5.20 -14.14
CA PRO A 430 18.31 5.37 -14.91
C PRO A 430 19.51 5.83 -14.05
N MET A 431 19.31 6.75 -13.11
CA MET A 431 20.39 7.21 -12.22
C MET A 431 20.88 6.10 -11.29
N LEU A 432 19.96 5.27 -10.77
CA LEU A 432 20.32 4.10 -9.97
C LEU A 432 21.14 3.08 -10.77
N ARG A 433 20.76 2.84 -12.03
CA ARG A 433 21.52 1.96 -12.94
C ARG A 433 22.91 2.52 -13.21
N GLN A 434 23.02 3.83 -13.45
CA GLN A 434 24.31 4.50 -13.64
C GLN A 434 25.19 4.37 -12.39
N ALA A 435 24.62 4.59 -11.20
CA ALA A 435 25.36 4.47 -9.94
C ALA A 435 25.89 3.04 -9.70
N ILE A 436 25.08 2.02 -9.97
CA ILE A 436 25.50 0.61 -9.86
C ILE A 436 26.61 0.29 -10.86
N ARG A 437 26.42 0.69 -12.12
CA ARG A 437 27.42 0.49 -13.17
C ARG A 437 28.76 1.12 -12.81
N LEU A 438 28.74 2.36 -12.31
CA LEU A 438 29.94 3.08 -11.90
C LEU A 438 30.69 2.34 -10.78
N LEU A 439 29.97 1.89 -9.74
CA LEU A 439 30.54 1.13 -8.63
C LEU A 439 31.13 -0.21 -9.12
N ALA A 440 30.42 -0.93 -9.99
CA ALA A 440 30.87 -2.22 -10.53
C ALA A 440 32.14 -2.07 -11.40
N GLU A 441 32.16 -1.08 -12.31
CA GLU A 441 33.30 -0.79 -13.18
C GLU A 441 34.56 -0.44 -12.35
N THR A 442 34.43 0.42 -11.33
CA THR A 442 35.54 0.77 -10.44
C THR A 442 36.10 -0.42 -9.66
N MET A 443 35.24 -1.34 -9.24
CA MET A 443 35.64 -2.59 -8.56
C MET A 443 36.23 -3.64 -9.52
N GLY A 444 36.35 -3.33 -10.82
CA GLY A 444 36.84 -4.27 -11.82
C GLY A 444 35.87 -5.43 -12.09
N ARG A 445 34.58 -5.27 -11.77
CA ARG A 445 33.57 -6.29 -12.03
C ARG A 445 32.91 -6.04 -13.37
N GLN A 446 33.14 -6.94 -14.31
CA GLN A 446 32.32 -7.04 -15.52
C GLN A 446 30.98 -7.67 -15.14
N GLU A 447 30.11 -6.90 -14.48
CA GLU A 447 28.75 -7.39 -14.23
C GLU A 447 27.99 -7.47 -15.56
N ALA A 448 27.43 -8.65 -15.82
CA ALA A 448 26.24 -8.75 -16.66
C ALA A 448 25.12 -8.03 -15.92
N VAL A 449 24.90 -6.75 -16.24
CA VAL A 449 23.71 -6.00 -15.80
C VAL A 449 22.50 -6.73 -16.40
N ARG A 450 22.01 -7.77 -15.71
CA ARG A 450 20.80 -8.49 -16.10
C ARG A 450 19.63 -7.51 -15.97
N GLN A 451 18.90 -7.35 -17.07
CA GLN A 451 17.75 -6.44 -17.20
C GLN A 451 16.61 -6.79 -16.25
#